data_AF-A0A345SSQ3-F1
#
_entry.id   AF-A0A345SSQ3-F1
#
_cell.length_a   1.000
_cell.length_b   1.000
_cell.length_c   1.000
_cell.angle_alpha   90.00
_cell.angle_beta   90.00
_cell.angle_gamma   90.00
#
_symmetry.space_group_name_H-M   'P 1'
#
loop_
_entity.id
_entity.type
_entity.pdbx_description
1 polymer ?
#
loop_
_entity_poly.entity_id
_entity_poly.type
_entity_poly.pdbx_seq_one_letter_code
_entity_poly.pdbx_strand_id
1 'polypeptide(L)'
;MAAVYADQPVALARLAPLVTAAAERDDPAAGAIVEAAAGHLLATLAEVRRPAERTPVVLAGSCLVTDNALARRVVRAIGAEWPGAAMSCALDGAAGAALLAADSLGVDEATLASMHRRLLAEHG
;
A
#
# COMPACT_ATOMS: atom_id res chain seq x y z
N MET A 1 12.90 15.19 26.00
CA MET A 1 12.52 13.85 25.50
C MET A 1 11.11 13.53 26.02
N ALA A 2 10.02 13.55 25.25
CA ALA A 2 9.71 14.19 23.97
C ALA A 2 8.17 14.34 23.91
N ALA A 3 7.66 15.55 23.66
CA ALA A 3 6.21 15.86 23.61
C ALA A 3 5.44 15.04 22.55
N VAL A 4 6.15 14.41 21.62
CA VAL A 4 5.62 13.54 20.57
C VAL A 4 5.08 12.21 21.11
N TYR A 5 5.63 11.67 22.22
CA TYR A 5 5.13 10.43 22.83
C TYR A 5 3.81 10.61 23.59
N ALA A 6 3.35 11.85 23.78
CA ALA A 6 2.07 12.13 24.41
C ALA A 6 0.89 12.11 23.40
N ASP A 7 1.19 12.10 22.09
CA ASP A 7 0.17 12.09 21.04
C ASP A 7 -0.30 10.66 20.76
N GLN A 8 -1.58 10.52 20.39
CA GLN A 8 -2.12 9.24 19.90
C GLN A 8 -1.36 8.78 18.65
N PRO A 9 -1.08 7.49 18.44
CA PRO A 9 -0.33 7.00 17.28
C PRO A 9 -0.86 7.50 15.92
N VAL A 10 -2.18 7.66 15.80
CA VAL A 10 -2.82 8.22 14.60
C VAL A 10 -2.45 9.69 14.36
N ALA A 11 -2.27 10.47 15.43
CA ALA A 11 -1.87 11.86 15.32
C ALA A 11 -0.46 11.96 14.73
N LEU A 12 0.42 11.00 15.02
CA LEU A 12 1.78 10.96 14.48
C LEU A 12 1.85 10.64 12.99
N ALA A 13 0.81 10.04 12.41
CA ALA A 13 0.76 9.74 10.98
C ALA A 13 0.95 11.02 10.11
N ARG A 14 0.58 12.19 10.63
CA ARG A 14 0.80 13.49 9.97
C ARG A 14 2.28 13.80 9.67
N LEU A 15 3.20 13.14 10.39
CA LEU A 15 4.64 13.31 10.22
C LEU A 15 5.21 12.49 9.07
N ALA A 16 4.47 11.50 8.54
CA ALA A 16 4.98 10.63 7.48
C ALA A 16 5.50 11.40 6.25
N PRO A 17 4.81 12.43 5.71
CA PRO A 17 5.34 13.22 4.60
C PRO A 17 6.63 13.97 4.93
N LEU A 18 6.76 14.46 6.17
CA LEU A 18 7.98 15.16 6.63
C LEU A 18 9.16 14.20 6.70
N VAL A 19 8.94 12.99 7.22
CA VAL A 19 9.97 11.96 7.31
C VAL A 19 10.42 11.53 5.91
N THR A 20 9.48 11.24 5.00
CA THR A 20 9.85 10.83 3.64
C THR A 20 10.58 11.94 2.89
N ALA A 21 10.18 13.20 3.04
CA ALA A 21 10.88 14.33 2.42
C ALA A 21 12.28 14.58 3.01
N ALA A 22 12.46 14.39 4.32
CA ALA A 22 13.77 14.50 4.95
C ALA A 22 14.71 13.37 4.49
N ALA A 23 14.19 12.15 4.34
CA ALA A 23 14.95 11.02 3.80
C ALA A 23 15.42 11.27 2.35
N GLU A 24 14.62 11.96 1.53
CA GLU A 24 15.03 12.37 0.17
C GLU A 24 16.16 13.41 0.17
N ARG A 25 16.40 14.08 1.30
CA ARG A 25 17.48 15.04 1.49
C ARG A 25 18.67 14.42 2.25
N ASP A 26 18.76 13.09 2.23
CA ASP A 26 19.80 12.30 2.89
C ASP A 26 19.92 12.52 4.41
N ASP A 27 18.81 12.89 5.07
CA ASP A 27 18.79 12.96 6.55
C ASP A 27 18.95 11.53 7.14
N PRO A 28 19.99 11.28 7.96
CA PRO A 28 20.26 9.93 8.44
C PRO A 28 19.17 9.35 9.35
N ALA A 29 18.51 10.19 10.16
CA ALA A 29 17.48 9.74 11.08
C ALA A 29 16.20 9.39 10.33
N ALA A 30 15.81 10.23 9.37
CA ALA A 30 14.68 9.97 8.48
C ALA A 30 14.93 8.72 7.63
N GLY A 31 16.15 8.55 7.10
CA GLY A 31 16.56 7.36 6.38
C GLY A 31 16.40 6.08 7.21
N ALA A 32 16.81 6.11 8.48
CA ALA A 32 16.63 4.98 9.39
C ALA A 32 15.15 4.63 9.65
N ILE A 33 14.28 5.65 9.76
CA ILE A 33 12.83 5.44 9.91
C ILE A 33 12.25 4.81 8.64
N VAL A 34 12.62 5.30 7.45
CA VAL A 34 12.16 4.75 6.17
C VAL A 34 12.61 3.29 6.00
N GLU A 35 13.86 2.98 6.37
CA GLU A 35 14.37 1.61 6.30
C GLU A 35 13.62 0.67 7.25
N ALA A 36 13.40 1.09 8.50
CA ALA A 36 12.62 0.31 9.46
C ALA A 36 11.17 0.09 8.99
N ALA A 37 10.53 1.14 8.47
CA ALA A 37 9.17 1.05 7.93
C ALA A 37 9.09 0.08 6.74
N ALA A 38 10.02 0.17 5.79
CA ALA A 38 10.10 -0.77 4.67
C ALA A 38 10.31 -2.21 5.15
N GLY A 39 11.20 -2.42 6.12
CA GLY A 39 11.44 -3.73 6.72
C GLY A 39 10.18 -4.35 7.35
N HIS A 40 9.40 -3.56 8.10
CA HIS A 40 8.13 -4.03 8.68
C HIS A 40 7.09 -4.43 7.63
N LEU A 41 6.97 -3.65 6.56
CA LEU A 41 6.04 -3.95 5.46
C LEU A 41 6.44 -5.24 4.74
N LEU A 42 7.73 -5.42 4.44
CA LEU A 42 8.25 -6.60 3.75
C LEU A 42 8.11 -7.86 4.61
N ALA A 43 8.44 -7.77 5.91
CA ALA A 43 8.25 -8.87 6.83
C ALA A 43 6.78 -9.31 6.88
N THR A 44 5.85 -8.34 6.96
CA THR A 44 4.41 -8.63 6.95
C THR A 44 3.97 -9.29 5.64
N LEU A 45 4.51 -8.86 4.50
CA LEU A 45 4.21 -9.47 3.20
C LEU A 45 4.74 -10.90 3.11
N ALA A 46 5.94 -11.17 3.64
CA ALA A 46 6.55 -12.49 3.62
C ALA A 46 5.76 -13.55 4.44
N GLU A 47 5.03 -13.14 5.48
CA GLU A 47 4.19 -14.05 6.27
C GLU A 47 3.04 -14.65 5.44
N VAL A 48 2.54 -13.94 4.43
CA VAL A 48 1.38 -14.36 3.63
C VAL A 48 1.72 -14.81 2.22
N ARG A 49 2.98 -14.65 1.81
CA ARG A 49 3.43 -14.86 0.43
C ARG A 49 4.52 -15.92 0.36
N ARG A 50 4.38 -16.88 -0.55
CA ARG A 50 5.39 -17.93 -0.71
C ARG A 50 6.64 -17.41 -1.42
N PRO A 51 7.81 -18.02 -1.16
CA PRO A 51 8.99 -17.82 -2.01
C PRO A 51 8.65 -18.10 -3.48
N ALA A 52 9.14 -17.26 -4.39
CA ALA A 52 8.89 -17.32 -5.84
C ALA A 52 7.42 -17.16 -6.30
N GLU A 53 6.50 -16.76 -5.42
CA GLU A 53 5.13 -16.46 -5.82
C GLU A 53 5.09 -15.27 -6.80
N ARG A 54 4.29 -15.40 -7.87
CA ARG A 54 4.19 -14.41 -8.97
C ARG A 54 2.85 -13.68 -9.03
N THR A 55 1.95 -13.96 -8.08
CA THR A 55 0.65 -13.27 -7.98
C THR A 55 0.88 -11.76 -7.82
N PRO A 56 -0.01 -10.89 -8.30
CA PRO A 56 0.19 -9.44 -8.18
C PRO A 56 0.32 -8.98 -6.72
N VAL A 57 1.12 -7.93 -6.50
CA VAL A 57 1.16 -7.17 -5.24
C VAL A 57 0.57 -5.79 -5.49
N VAL A 58 -0.49 -5.47 -4.77
CA VAL A 58 -1.18 -4.17 -4.89
C VAL A 58 -0.76 -3.27 -3.72
N LEU A 59 -0.15 -2.13 -4.05
CA LEU A 59 0.27 -1.12 -3.09
C LEU A 59 -0.89 -0.18 -2.77
N ALA A 60 -1.23 -0.04 -1.50
CA ALA A 60 -2.36 0.77 -1.04
C ALA A 60 -1.94 1.72 0.09
N GLY A 61 -2.74 2.77 0.28
CA GLY A 61 -2.54 3.78 1.32
C GLY A 61 -1.51 4.86 0.93
N SER A 62 -1.71 6.07 1.45
CA SER A 62 -0.98 7.29 1.03
C SER A 62 0.54 7.17 1.12
N CYS A 63 1.08 6.33 2.01
CA CYS A 63 2.52 6.11 2.15
C CYS A 63 3.15 5.37 0.96
N LEU A 64 2.37 4.54 0.25
CA LEU A 64 2.87 3.68 -0.84
C LEU A 64 2.34 4.06 -2.22
N VAL A 65 1.20 4.78 -2.30
CA VAL A 65 0.63 5.20 -3.59
C VAL A 65 1.31 6.45 -4.15
N THR A 66 1.89 7.30 -3.29
CA THR A 66 2.66 8.48 -3.72
C THR A 66 4.12 8.12 -3.92
N ASP A 67 4.75 8.59 -5.00
CA ASP A 67 6.20 8.44 -5.18
C ASP A 67 6.97 9.21 -4.10
N ASN A 68 7.67 8.48 -3.24
CA ASN A 68 8.45 8.99 -2.12
C ASN A 68 9.55 7.97 -1.75
N ALA A 69 10.44 8.35 -0.84
CA ALA A 69 11.55 7.49 -0.41
C ALA A 69 11.11 6.09 0.09
N LEU A 70 10.01 6.00 0.83
CA LEU A 70 9.49 4.72 1.34
C LEU A 70 8.90 3.87 0.20
N ALA A 71 8.05 4.44 -0.64
CA ALA A 71 7.44 3.72 -1.76
C ALA A 71 8.50 3.12 -2.69
N ARG A 72 9.52 3.91 -3.07
CA ARG A 72 10.64 3.42 -3.91
C ARG A 72 11.42 2.31 -3.22
N ARG A 73 11.68 2.42 -1.92
CA ARG A 73 12.40 1.40 -1.14
C ARG A 73 11.63 0.07 -1.11
N VAL A 74 10.33 0.12 -0.86
CA VAL A 74 9.45 -1.05 -0.83
C VAL A 74 9.36 -1.70 -2.22
N VAL A 75 9.10 -0.92 -3.28
CA VAL A 75 9.05 -1.43 -4.66
C VAL A 75 10.35 -2.13 -5.05
N ARG A 76 11.50 -1.52 -4.75
CA ARG A 76 12.81 -2.12 -5.02
C ARG A 76 13.00 -3.43 -4.27
N ALA A 77 12.61 -3.48 -3.00
CA ALA A 77 12.78 -4.66 -2.18
C ALA A 77 11.87 -5.81 -2.63
N ILE A 78 10.60 -5.53 -2.93
CA ILE A 78 9.67 -6.52 -3.49
C ILE A 78 10.22 -7.08 -4.81
N GLY A 79 10.73 -6.21 -5.70
CA GLY A 79 11.31 -6.65 -6.96
C GLY A 79 12.56 -7.52 -6.81
N ALA A 80 13.32 -7.35 -5.73
CA ALA A 80 14.48 -8.18 -5.42
C ALA A 80 14.10 -9.53 -4.80
N GLU A 81 13.11 -9.55 -3.91
CA GLU A 81 12.71 -10.75 -3.15
C GLU A 81 11.74 -11.65 -3.95
N TRP A 82 10.83 -11.05 -4.74
CA TRP A 82 9.89 -11.76 -5.61
C TRP A 82 10.06 -11.31 -7.08
N PRO A 83 11.14 -11.73 -7.75
CA PRO A 83 11.36 -11.39 -9.15
C PRO A 83 10.21 -11.93 -10.01
N GLY A 84 9.51 -11.04 -10.70
CA GLY A 84 8.38 -11.37 -11.57
C GLY A 84 7.00 -11.28 -10.94
N ALA A 85 6.88 -10.80 -9.70
CA ALA A 85 5.62 -10.31 -9.16
C ALA A 85 5.22 -9.00 -9.88
N ALA A 86 4.02 -8.97 -10.46
CA ALA A 86 3.48 -7.73 -10.99
C ALA A 86 3.13 -6.78 -9.82
N MET A 87 3.48 -5.50 -9.93
CA MET A 87 3.15 -4.49 -8.93
C MET A 87 2.20 -3.46 -9.54
N SER A 88 1.14 -3.12 -8.81
CA SER A 88 0.22 -2.05 -9.17
C SER A 88 -0.17 -1.24 -7.94
N CYS A 89 -0.71 -0.04 -8.16
CA CYS A 89 -1.35 0.73 -7.09
C CYS A 89 -2.83 0.37 -6.99
N ALA A 90 -3.36 0.41 -5.76
CA ALA A 90 -4.79 0.30 -5.54
C ALA A 90 -5.53 1.50 -6.14
N LEU A 91 -6.72 1.22 -6.69
CA LEU A 91 -7.72 2.23 -7.01
C LEU A 91 -8.54 2.59 -5.75
N ASP A 92 -9.52 3.46 -5.91
CA ASP A 92 -10.52 3.69 -4.86
C ASP A 92 -11.24 2.36 -4.52
N GLY A 93 -11.21 1.99 -3.24
CA GLY A 93 -11.88 0.81 -2.73
C GLY A 93 -13.40 0.89 -2.77
N ALA A 94 -13.99 2.08 -2.98
CA ALA A 94 -15.44 2.28 -3.04
C ALA A 94 -16.13 1.40 -4.10
N ALA A 95 -15.52 1.27 -5.29
CA ALA A 95 -16.03 0.41 -6.35
C ALA A 95 -16.06 -1.07 -5.93
N GLY A 96 -14.97 -1.55 -5.32
CA GLY A 96 -14.89 -2.92 -4.79
C GLY A 96 -15.88 -3.15 -3.65
N ALA A 97 -16.03 -2.19 -2.75
CA ALA A 97 -16.99 -2.24 -1.65
C ALA A 97 -18.44 -2.30 -2.16
N ALA A 98 -18.78 -1.52 -3.18
CA ALA A 98 -20.11 -1.54 -3.80
C ALA A 98 -20.43 -2.91 -4.43
N LEU A 99 -19.45 -3.56 -5.06
CA LEU A 99 -19.60 -4.92 -5.59
C LEU A 99 -19.81 -5.95 -4.47
N LEU A 100 -19.01 -5.89 -3.41
CA LEU A 100 -19.16 -6.80 -2.26
C LEU A 100 -20.53 -6.61 -1.58
N ALA A 101 -21.03 -5.38 -1.51
CA ALA A 101 -22.37 -5.11 -1.01
C ALA A 101 -23.45 -5.70 -1.93
N ALA A 102 -23.33 -5.52 -3.25
CA ALA A 102 -24.27 -6.10 -4.21
C ALA A 102 -24.28 -7.64 -4.15
N ASP A 103 -23.12 -8.27 -4.03
CA ASP A 103 -22.98 -9.72 -3.85
C ASP A 103 -23.66 -10.19 -2.55
N SER A 104 -23.46 -9.46 -1.45
CA SER A 104 -24.12 -9.77 -0.17
C SER A 104 -25.65 -9.65 -0.20
N LEU A 105 -26.20 -8.93 -1.18
CA LEU A 105 -27.64 -8.78 -1.41
C LEU A 105 -28.19 -9.83 -2.38
N GLY A 106 -27.37 -10.75 -2.89
CA GLY A 106 -27.78 -11.84 -3.78
C GLY A 106 -27.94 -11.41 -5.24
N VAL A 107 -27.26 -10.34 -5.67
CA VAL A 107 -27.20 -9.98 -7.09
C VAL A 107 -26.50 -11.11 -7.86
N ASP A 108 -27.04 -11.47 -9.02
CA ASP A 108 -26.50 -12.59 -9.81
C ASP A 108 -25.11 -12.27 -10.40
N GLU A 109 -24.34 -13.33 -10.64
CA GLU A 109 -22.95 -13.24 -11.11
C GLU A 109 -22.80 -12.47 -12.43
N ALA A 110 -23.75 -12.61 -13.36
CA ALA A 110 -23.69 -11.92 -14.65
C ALA A 110 -23.89 -10.40 -14.46
N THR A 111 -24.82 -10.01 -13.59
CA THR A 111 -25.02 -8.61 -13.20
C THR A 111 -23.79 -8.07 -12.46
N LEU A 112 -23.23 -8.81 -11.50
CA LEU A 112 -22.00 -8.42 -10.79
C LEU A 112 -20.82 -8.22 -11.75
N ALA A 113 -20.62 -9.12 -12.71
CA ALA A 113 -19.56 -9.00 -13.72
C ALA A 113 -19.77 -7.80 -14.66
N SER A 114 -21.03 -7.45 -14.96
CA SER A 114 -21.37 -6.23 -15.70
C SER A 114 -21.06 -4.97 -14.88
N MET A 115 -21.47 -4.94 -13.61
CA MET A 115 -21.18 -3.84 -12.68
C MET A 115 -19.67 -3.65 -12.50
N HIS A 116 -18.92 -4.73 -12.33
CA HIS A 116 -17.47 -4.67 -12.13
C HIS A 116 -16.76 -4.03 -13.33
N ARG A 117 -17.12 -4.45 -14.56
CA ARG A 117 -16.55 -3.85 -15.78
C ARG A 117 -16.86 -2.36 -15.89
N ARG A 118 -18.08 -1.94 -15.53
CA ARG A 118 -18.49 -0.54 -15.55
C ARG A 118 -17.75 0.29 -14.50
N LEU A 119 -17.69 -0.20 -13.27
CA LEU A 119 -17.01 0.48 -12.17
C LEU A 119 -15.52 0.64 -12.42
N LEU A 120 -14.85 -0.37 -13.00
CA LEU A 120 -13.45 -0.24 -13.41
C LEU A 120 -13.23 0.74 -14.56
N ALA A 121 -14.18 0.85 -15.50
CA ALA A 121 -14.09 1.84 -16.57
C ALA A 121 -14.30 3.28 -16.09
N GLU A 122 -15.02 3.46 -14.97
CA GLU A 122 -15.28 4.78 -14.37
C GLU A 122 -14.19 5.21 -13.38
N HIS A 123 -13.41 4.28 -12.82
CA HIS A 123 -12.42 4.54 -11.74
C HIS A 123 -10.97 4.14 -12.08
N GLY A 124 -10.70 3.68 -13.31
CA GLY A 124 -9.36 3.32 -13.80
C GLY A 124 -8.77 4.37 -14.74
#